data_AF-A0A8T4RMB1-F1
#
_entry.id   AF-A0A8T4RMB1-F1
#
_cell.length_a   1.000
_cell.length_b   1.000
_cell.length_c   1.000
_cell.angle_alpha   90.00
_cell.angle_beta   90.00
_cell.angle_gamma   90.00
#
_symmetry.space_group_name_H-M   'P 1'
#
loop_
_entity.id
_entity.type
_entity.pdbx_description
1 polymer ?
#
loop_
_entity_poly.entity_id
_entity_poly.type
_entity_poly.pdbx_seq_one_letter_code
_entity_poly.pdbx_strand_id
1 'polypeptide(L)' 'MKCQKEVEIQNGKEVVTKNKMRMMKGTCGKCGTIVCRMMGKAGKK' A
#
# COMPACT_ATOMS: atom_id res chain seq x y z
N MET A 1 -18.81 -7.24 -2.11
CA MET A 1 -17.73 -7.52 -1.14
C MET A 1 -16.38 -7.22 -1.79
N LYS A 2 -15.83 -6.01 -1.59
CA LYS A 2 -14.55 -5.62 -2.20
C LYS A 2 -13.41 -6.23 -1.38
N CYS A 3 -12.90 -7.36 -1.86
CA CYS A 3 -11.60 -7.93 -1.48
C CYS A 3 -11.39 -8.14 0.04
N GLN A 4 -12.08 -9.14 0.63
CA GLN A 4 -11.93 -9.60 2.05
C GLN A 4 -10.70 -10.53 2.28
N LYS A 5 -9.82 -10.67 1.29
CA LYS A 5 -8.67 -11.59 1.33
C LYS A 5 -7.38 -10.80 1.15
N GLU A 6 -6.27 -11.38 1.57
CA GLU A 6 -4.94 -10.89 1.20
C GLU A 6 -4.84 -10.84 -0.33
N VAL A 7 -4.60 -9.65 -0.87
CA VAL A 7 -4.55 -9.39 -2.30
C VAL A 7 -3.18 -8.86 -2.67
N GLU A 8 -2.65 -9.39 -3.76
CA GLU A 8 -1.39 -8.92 -4.31
C GLU A 8 -1.56 -7.49 -4.84
N ILE A 9 -0.67 -6.61 -4.38
CA ILE A 9 -0.65 -5.20 -4.79
C ILE A 9 0.11 -5.13 -6.11
N GLN A 10 -0.61 -4.86 -7.19
CA GLN A 10 0.01 -4.58 -8.50
C GLN A 10 0.36 -3.10 -8.60
N ASN A 11 1.48 -2.79 -9.26
CA ASN A 11 2.00 -1.42 -9.41
C ASN A 11 2.18 -0.68 -8.07
N GLY A 12 2.66 -1.38 -7.04
CA GLY A 12 2.94 -0.79 -5.74
C GLY A 12 4.08 0.23 -5.82
N LYS A 13 3.75 1.50 -5.64
CA LYS A 13 4.71 2.60 -5.49
C LYS A 13 4.88 2.94 -4.02
N GLU A 14 6.12 2.99 -3.57
CA GLU A 14 6.44 3.51 -2.25
C GLU A 14 6.28 5.03 -2.25
N VAL A 15 5.46 5.54 -1.36
CA VAL A 15 5.30 6.97 -1.10
C VAL A 15 5.66 7.26 0.34
N VAL A 16 6.52 8.26 0.53
CA VAL A 16 6.84 8.80 1.85
C VAL A 16 5.97 10.01 2.07
N THR A 17 5.05 9.93 3.03
CA THR A 17 4.22 11.08 3.40
C THR A 17 5.03 12.10 4.22
N LYS A 18 4.56 13.35 4.29
CA LYS A 18 5.20 14.44 5.07
C LYS A 18 5.45 14.07 6.54
N ASN A 19 4.67 13.16 7.09
CA ASN A 19 4.82 12.66 8.46
C ASN A 19 5.89 11.55 8.59
N LYS A 20 6.81 11.45 7.62
CA LYS A 20 7.85 10.42 7.52
C LYS A 20 7.25 9.02 7.63
N MET A 21 6.13 8.75 6.97
CA MET A 21 5.49 7.45 6.99
C MET A 21 5.57 6.81 5.62
N ARG A 22 6.12 5.59 5.55
CA ARG A 22 6.23 4.83 4.30
C ARG A 22 4.92 4.09 4.07
N MET A 23 4.35 4.31 2.89
CA MET A 23 3.15 3.63 2.45
C MET A 23 3.41 3.08 1.05
N MET A 24 3.06 1.83 0.81
CA MET A 24 3.01 1.25 -0.52
C MET A 24 1.61 1.47 -1.07
N LYS A 25 1.49 2.36 -2.05
CA LYS A 25 0.24 2.59 -2.79
C LYS A 25 0.28 1.83 -4.08
N GLY A 26 -0.67 0.94 -4.30
CA GLY A 26 -0.83 0.28 -5.59
C GLY A 26 -2.29 -0.04 -5.85
N THR A 27 -2.52 -0.94 -6.79
CA THR A 27 -3.85 -1.33 -7.23
C THR A 27 -4.04 -2.81 -6.96
N CYS A 28 -5.21 -3.20 -6.47
CA CYS A 28 -5.56 -4.60 -6.31
C CYS A 28 -5.73 -5.22 -7.70
N GLY A 29 -4.92 -6.23 -8.03
CA GLY A 29 -4.98 -6.91 -9.33
C GLY A 29 -6.30 -7.64 -9.62
N LYS A 30 -7.12 -7.90 -8.59
CA LYS A 30 -8.42 -8.58 -8.74
C LYS A 30 -9.62 -7.65 -8.92
N CYS A 31 -9.62 -6.52 -8.21
CA CYS A 31 -10.79 -5.64 -8.12
C CYS A 31 -10.51 -4.21 -8.59
N GLY A 32 -9.29 -3.91 -9.06
CA GLY A 32 -8.90 -2.58 -9.56
C GLY A 32 -8.93 -1.47 -8.50
N THR A 33 -9.17 -1.82 -7.24
CA THR A 33 -9.30 -0.84 -6.15
C THR A 33 -7.93 -0.40 -5.68
N ILE A 34 -7.76 0.89 -5.39
CA ILE A 34 -6.52 1.42 -4.82
C ILE A 34 -6.34 0.82 -3.43
N VAL A 35 -5.25 0.10 -3.25
CA VAL A 35 -4.87 -0.52 -1.99
C VAL A 35 -3.61 0.14 -1.47
N CYS A 36 -3.62 0.46 -0.18
CA CYS A 36 -2.50 1.10 0.49
C CYS A 36 -2.05 0.20 1.63
N ARG A 37 -0.78 -0.22 1.63
CA ARG A 37 -0.15 -0.93 2.74
C ARG A 37 0.80 0.00 3.46
N MET A 38 0.55 0.25 4.74
CA MET A 38 1.47 1.03 5.57
C MET A 38 2.66 0.15 5.95
N MET A 39 3.86 0.57 5.59
CA MET A 39 5.12 -0.15 5.90
C MET A 39 5.79 0.37 7.18
N GLY A 40 5.18 1.34 7.86
CA GLY A 40 5.65 1.90 9.13
C GLY A 40 6.31 3.28 8.99
N LYS A 41 6.89 3.77 10.10
CA LYS A 41 7.66 5.02 10.11
C LYS A 41 8.90 4.85 9.25
N ALA A 42 9.21 5.85 8.43
CA ALA A 42 10.32 5.88 7.48
C ALA A 42 11.72 5.83 8.13
N GLY A 43 11.79 5.70 9.46
CA GLY A 43 13.01 5.50 10.22
C GLY A 43 12.73 4.60 11.42
N LYS A 44 13.25 3.37 11.34
CA LYS A 44 14.14 2.77 12.34
C LYS A 44 14.70 1.49 11.72
N LYS A 45 15.97 1.57 11.31
CA LYS A 45 16.86 0.42 11.28
C LYS A 45 17.14 0.02 12.73
#